data_AF-A0A6I4HWY1-F1
#
_entry.id   AF-A0A6I4HWY1-F1
#
_cell.length_a   1.000
_cell.length_b   1.000
_cell.length_c   1.000
_cell.angle_alpha   90.00
_cell.angle_beta   90.00
_cell.angle_gamma   90.00
#
_symmetry.space_group_name_H-M   'P 1'
#
loop_
_entity.id
_entity.type
_entity.pdbx_description
1 polymer ?
#
loop_
_entity_poly.entity_id
_entity_poly.type
_entity_poly.pdbx_seq_one_letter_code
_entity_poly.pdbx_strand_id
1 'polypeptide(L)'
;MIKVIYKKDALSEEKTIEQAQTIGQWLTSKYEHMPEHVRIFHTTSNMDHAEISFANEVTPKNAYELKQLDFLPGTFIVVENPKWVAAIVSIVISIAIAFLMPTPSIAQTTQNTNQSSSANNELSNRENKIRV
;
A
#
# COMPACT_ATOMS: atom_id res chain seq x y z
N MET A 1 -7.28 17.67 -16.74
CA MET A 1 -8.45 16.78 -16.68
C MET A 1 -8.15 15.71 -15.64
N ILE A 2 -9.12 15.42 -14.80
CA ILE A 2 -9.06 14.39 -13.76
C ILE A 2 -9.94 13.21 -14.14
N LYS A 3 -9.62 12.05 -13.59
CA LYS A 3 -10.46 10.85 -13.70
C LYS A 3 -11.36 10.76 -12.47
N VAL A 4 -12.64 10.47 -12.67
CA VAL A 4 -13.59 10.21 -11.59
C VAL A 4 -14.09 8.79 -11.72
N ILE A 5 -13.91 7.99 -10.67
CA ILE A 5 -14.45 6.64 -10.55
C ILE A 5 -15.64 6.72 -9.61
N TYR A 6 -16.84 6.61 -10.13
CA TYR A 6 -18.07 6.59 -9.36
C TYR A 6 -18.49 5.15 -9.04
N LYS A 7 -18.80 4.88 -7.77
CA LYS A 7 -19.30 3.60 -7.29
C LYS A 7 -20.50 3.82 -6.38
N LYS A 8 -21.53 2.98 -6.53
CA LYS A 8 -22.70 3.02 -5.64
C LYS A 8 -22.38 2.50 -4.23
N ASP A 9 -21.52 1.49 -4.17
CA ASP A 9 -21.04 0.85 -2.95
C ASP A 9 -19.51 0.64 -3.09
N ALA A 10 -18.78 0.73 -1.97
CA ALA A 10 -17.31 0.57 -1.97
C ALA A 10 -16.89 -0.81 -2.50
N LEU A 11 -17.67 -1.85 -2.17
CA LEU A 11 -17.41 -3.24 -2.53
C LEU A 11 -18.00 -3.65 -3.89
N SER A 12 -18.78 -2.77 -4.54
CA SER A 12 -19.34 -3.09 -5.85
C SER A 12 -18.24 -3.21 -6.90
N GLU A 13 -18.35 -4.21 -7.77
CA GLU A 13 -17.53 -4.31 -8.98
C GLU A 13 -17.97 -3.31 -10.05
N GLU A 14 -19.25 -2.92 -10.01
CA GLU A 14 -19.80 -1.92 -10.92
C GLU A 14 -19.22 -0.54 -10.58
N LYS A 15 -18.60 0.06 -11.60
CA LYS A 15 -18.04 1.40 -11.53
C LYS A 15 -18.28 2.13 -12.83
N THR A 16 -18.50 3.44 -12.73
CA THR A 16 -18.52 4.33 -13.89
C THR A 16 -17.24 5.16 -13.85
N ILE A 17 -16.54 5.22 -14.98
CA ILE A 17 -15.32 6.03 -15.11
C ILE A 17 -15.65 7.20 -16.01
N GLU A 18 -15.44 8.41 -15.49
CA GLU A 18 -15.72 9.67 -16.15
C GLU A 18 -14.47 10.54 -16.15
N GLN A 19 -14.39 11.47 -17.10
CA GLN A 19 -13.34 12.49 -17.15
C GLN A 19 -13.98 13.85 -16.86
N ALA A 20 -13.36 14.62 -15.98
CA ALA A 20 -13.83 15.95 -15.61
C ALA A 20 -12.68 16.96 -15.63
N GLN A 21 -13.01 18.25 -15.70
CA GLN A 21 -11.97 19.28 -15.59
C GLN A 21 -11.47 19.38 -14.15
N THR A 22 -12.40 19.42 -13.19
CA THR A 22 -12.16 19.41 -11.76
C THR A 22 -13.23 18.58 -11.03
N ILE A 23 -12.96 18.19 -9.78
CA ILE A 23 -13.89 17.39 -8.99
C ILE A 23 -15.10 18.22 -8.56
N GLY A 24 -14.93 19.50 -8.26
CA GLY A 24 -16.01 20.42 -7.92
C GLY A 24 -17.00 20.63 -9.05
N GLN A 25 -16.53 20.76 -10.30
CA GLN A 25 -17.43 20.80 -11.45
C GLN A 25 -18.24 19.51 -11.55
N TRP A 26 -17.59 18.36 -11.41
CA TRP A 26 -18.26 17.06 -11.51
C TRP A 26 -19.32 16.90 -10.42
N LEU A 27 -18.97 17.17 -9.16
CA LEU A 27 -19.89 17.07 -8.02
C LEU A 27 -21.08 18.01 -8.15
N THR A 28 -20.85 19.27 -8.54
CA THR A 28 -21.92 20.28 -8.71
C THR A 28 -22.83 19.95 -9.90
N SER A 29 -22.31 19.26 -10.92
CA SER A 29 -23.13 18.79 -12.04
C SER A 29 -24.00 17.59 -11.68
N LYS A 30 -23.54 16.75 -10.75
CA LYS A 30 -24.20 15.50 -10.37
C LYS A 30 -25.19 15.69 -9.22
N TYR A 31 -24.89 16.57 -8.28
CA TYR A 31 -25.68 16.79 -7.07
C TYR A 31 -26.03 18.26 -6.93
N GLU A 32 -27.32 18.55 -6.77
CA GLU A 32 -27.78 19.87 -6.34
C GLU A 32 -27.32 20.16 -4.90
N HIS A 33 -27.36 19.13 -4.04
CA HIS A 33 -26.83 19.13 -2.68
C HIS A 33 -26.11 17.80 -2.43
N MET A 34 -24.87 17.84 -1.90
CA MET A 34 -24.08 16.62 -1.68
C MET A 34 -24.70 15.76 -0.57
N PRO A 35 -25.08 14.49 -0.84
CA PRO A 35 -25.63 13.63 0.18
C PRO A 35 -24.61 13.31 1.29
N GLU A 36 -25.07 13.25 2.54
CA GLU A 36 -24.20 13.03 3.73
C GLU A 36 -23.46 11.68 3.73
N HIS A 37 -23.95 10.70 2.98
CA HIS A 37 -23.37 9.36 2.90
C HIS A 37 -22.28 9.25 1.83
N VAL A 38 -22.15 10.25 0.94
CA VAL A 38 -21.09 10.27 -0.07
C VAL A 38 -19.73 10.38 0.61
N ARG A 39 -18.78 9.57 0.14
CA ARG A 39 -17.38 9.63 0.53
C ARG A 39 -16.52 9.75 -0.72
N ILE A 40 -15.52 10.62 -0.64
CA ILE A 40 -14.62 10.91 -1.76
C ILE A 40 -13.21 10.56 -1.34
N PHE A 41 -12.50 9.82 -2.19
CA PHE A 41 -11.12 9.43 -1.98
C PHE A 41 -10.26 9.95 -3.13
N HIS A 42 -9.01 10.30 -2.85
CA HIS A 42 -8.08 10.79 -3.85
C HIS A 42 -6.88 9.85 -3.98
N THR A 43 -6.43 9.63 -5.21
CA THR A 43 -5.15 8.98 -5.49
C THR A 43 -4.47 9.63 -6.67
N THR A 44 -3.14 9.69 -6.61
CA THR A 44 -2.30 10.14 -7.74
C THR A 44 -2.18 9.06 -8.82
N SER A 45 -2.57 7.81 -8.53
CA SER A 45 -2.57 6.72 -9.51
C SER A 45 -3.71 6.84 -10.52
N ASN A 46 -3.45 6.48 -11.77
CA ASN A 46 -4.46 6.43 -12.83
C ASN A 46 -5.01 5.01 -13.08
N MET A 47 -4.70 4.06 -12.19
CA MET A 47 -5.21 2.69 -12.31
C MET A 47 -6.74 2.65 -12.25
N ASP A 48 -7.35 1.73 -12.97
CA ASP A 48 -8.80 1.51 -12.91
C ASP A 48 -9.24 0.87 -11.59
N HIS A 49 -8.32 0.18 -10.93
CA HIS A 49 -8.50 -0.42 -9.60
C HIS A 49 -7.84 0.49 -8.56
N ALA A 50 -8.38 1.68 -8.41
CA ALA A 50 -7.90 2.62 -7.40
C ALA A 50 -8.29 2.11 -6.01
N GLU A 51 -7.33 2.05 -5.10
CA GLU A 51 -7.52 1.60 -3.73
C GLU A 51 -8.31 2.62 -2.92
N ILE A 52 -9.40 2.18 -2.29
CA ILE A 52 -10.16 2.98 -1.34
C ILE A 52 -9.52 2.80 0.03
N SER A 53 -8.86 3.84 0.53
CA SER A 53 -8.24 3.87 1.85
C SER A 53 -8.73 5.08 2.63
N PHE A 54 -9.07 4.91 3.90
CA PHE A 54 -9.47 6.01 4.78
C PHE A 54 -8.43 7.12 4.89
N ALA A 55 -7.14 6.78 4.78
CA ALA A 55 -6.06 7.76 4.81
C ALA A 55 -6.13 8.75 3.64
N ASN A 56 -6.81 8.35 2.56
CA ASN A 56 -6.96 9.11 1.33
C ASN A 56 -8.36 9.72 1.19
N GLU A 57 -9.18 9.70 2.25
CA GLU A 57 -10.49 10.32 2.24
C GLU A 57 -10.35 11.85 2.23
N VAL A 58 -10.98 12.48 1.23
CA VAL A 58 -10.96 13.92 0.98
C VAL A 58 -12.37 14.48 0.84
N THR A 59 -13.36 13.86 1.47
CA THR A 59 -14.76 14.31 1.43
C THR A 59 -14.87 15.77 1.91
N PRO A 60 -15.24 16.73 1.04
CA PRO A 60 -15.25 18.14 1.39
C PRO A 60 -16.42 18.46 2.32
N LYS A 61 -16.15 19.18 3.41
CA LYS A 61 -17.18 19.58 4.40
C LYS A 61 -17.76 20.96 4.12
N ASN A 62 -17.10 21.75 3.28
CA ASN A 62 -17.51 23.11 2.94
C ASN A 62 -16.99 23.49 1.55
N ALA A 63 -17.49 24.61 1.02
CA ALA A 63 -17.13 25.11 -0.30
C ALA A 63 -15.64 25.49 -0.42
N TYR A 64 -14.98 25.85 0.68
CA TYR A 64 -13.56 26.18 0.67
C TYR A 64 -12.69 24.93 0.49
N GLU A 65 -12.98 23.85 1.22
CA GLU A 65 -12.34 22.55 1.03
C GLU A 65 -12.56 22.02 -0.39
N LEU A 66 -13.79 22.12 -0.93
CA LEU A 66 -14.07 21.71 -2.29
C LEU A 66 -13.17 22.42 -3.31
N LYS A 67 -13.00 23.74 -3.17
CA LYS A 67 -12.10 24.52 -4.03
C LYS A 67 -10.64 24.08 -3.93
N GLN A 68 -10.18 23.58 -2.79
CA GLN A 68 -8.82 23.06 -2.68
C GLN A 68 -8.65 21.77 -3.49
N LEU A 69 -9.69 20.92 -3.52
CA LEU A 69 -9.65 19.66 -4.27
C LEU A 69 -9.61 19.87 -5.78
N ASP A 70 -10.15 20.98 -6.29
CA ASP A 70 -10.10 21.31 -7.71
C ASP A 70 -8.68 21.46 -8.27
N PHE A 71 -7.69 21.70 -7.41
CA PHE A 71 -6.28 21.79 -7.80
C PHE A 71 -5.55 20.44 -7.77
N LEU A 72 -6.16 19.39 -7.24
CA LEU A 72 -5.50 18.08 -7.12
C LEU A 72 -5.61 17.31 -8.44
N PRO A 73 -4.47 16.92 -9.04
CA PRO A 73 -4.47 16.05 -10.21
C PRO A 73 -4.68 14.59 -9.81
N GLY A 74 -5.03 13.75 -10.76
CA GLY A 74 -5.11 12.30 -10.58
C GLY A 74 -6.55 11.77 -10.66
N THR A 75 -6.83 10.78 -9.81
CA THR A 75 -8.10 10.06 -9.79
C THR A 75 -8.84 10.34 -8.49
N PHE A 76 -10.11 10.70 -8.61
CA PHE A 76 -11.05 10.77 -7.51
C PHE A 76 -11.99 9.57 -7.54
N ILE A 77 -12.20 8.94 -6.40
CA ILE A 77 -13.14 7.84 -6.23
C ILE A 77 -14.31 8.38 -5.42
N VAL A 78 -15.51 8.37 -5.99
CA VAL A 78 -16.73 8.82 -5.32
C VAL A 78 -17.60 7.63 -5.02
N VAL A 79 -17.83 7.38 -3.73
CA VAL A 79 -18.65 6.27 -3.23
C VAL A 79 -19.91 6.85 -2.59
N GLU A 80 -21.08 6.49 -3.09
CA GLU A 80 -22.34 7.08 -2.60
C GLU A 80 -22.78 6.48 -1.27
N ASN A 81 -22.94 5.16 -1.19
CA ASN A 81 -23.39 4.49 0.02
C ASN A 81 -22.36 3.44 0.46
N PRO A 82 -21.30 3.85 1.16
CA PRO A 82 -20.35 2.91 1.70
C PRO A 82 -21.00 2.19 2.89
N LYS A 83 -21.74 1.11 2.61
CA LYS A 83 -22.11 0.17 3.66
C LYS A 83 -20.79 -0.42 4.17
N TRP A 84 -20.36 0.09 5.33
CA TRP A 84 -19.20 -0.31 6.14
C TRP A 84 -17.82 -0.34 5.43
N VAL A 85 -17.13 0.80 5.39
CA VAL A 85 -15.69 0.93 5.00
C VAL A 85 -14.74 0.23 6.00
N ALA A 86 -15.21 -0.52 6.99
CA ALA A 86 -14.37 -1.18 8.00
C ALA A 86 -13.51 -2.35 7.47
N ALA A 87 -13.61 -2.73 6.19
CA ALA A 87 -13.00 -3.96 5.67
C ALA A 87 -12.03 -3.78 4.50
N ILE A 88 -11.51 -2.57 4.25
CA ILE A 88 -10.38 -2.41 3.33
C ILE A 88 -9.10 -2.22 4.16
N VAL A 89 -8.63 -3.33 4.73
CA VAL A 89 -7.26 -3.44 5.25
C VAL A 89 -6.36 -3.67 4.04
N SER A 90 -5.59 -2.64 3.69
CA SER A 90 -4.52 -2.72 2.70
C SER A 90 -3.46 -3.73 3.15
N ILE A 91 -3.43 -4.93 2.57
CA ILE A 91 -2.27 -5.83 2.66
C ILE A 91 -1.30 -5.42 1.55
N VAL A 92 -0.40 -4.49 1.84
CA VAL A 92 0.84 -4.31 1.07
C VAL A 92 1.97 -4.99 1.85
N ILE A 93 2.12 -6.31 1.65
CA ILE A 93 3.28 -7.06 2.15
C ILE A 93 4.38 -7.03 1.08
N SER A 94 5.41 -6.24 1.37
CA SER A 94 6.84 -6.50 1.17
C SER A 94 7.33 -7.12 -0.16
N ILE A 95 7.71 -6.29 -1.14
CA ILE A 95 8.79 -6.62 -2.10
C ILE A 95 9.64 -5.36 -2.39
N ALA A 96 10.40 -4.88 -1.41
CA ALA A 96 11.41 -3.84 -1.68
C ALA A 96 12.69 -3.94 -0.84
N ILE A 97 12.86 -5.01 -0.04
CA ILE A 97 14.09 -5.18 0.76
C ILE A 97 15.19 -5.91 -0.03
N ALA A 98 14.85 -6.63 -1.10
CA ALA A 98 15.83 -7.34 -1.92
C ALA A 98 16.70 -6.43 -2.81
N PHE A 99 16.24 -5.21 -3.15
CA PHE A 99 16.98 -4.29 -4.01
C PHE A 99 17.87 -3.28 -3.25
N LEU A 100 17.80 -3.26 -1.91
CA LEU A 100 18.55 -2.34 -1.06
C LEU A 100 19.72 -3.00 -0.29
N MET A 101 19.91 -4.30 -0.44
CA MET A 101 21.12 -4.96 0.07
C MET A 101 22.21 -4.92 -1.01
N PRO A 102 23.41 -4.40 -0.71
CA PRO A 102 24.56 -4.63 -1.57
C PRO A 102 24.78 -6.14 -1.66
N THR A 103 24.81 -6.67 -2.87
CA THR A 103 25.20 -8.05 -3.12
C THR A 103 26.59 -8.25 -2.52
N PRO A 104 26.80 -9.21 -1.60
CA PRO A 104 28.14 -9.52 -1.16
C PRO A 104 28.91 -10.06 -2.37
N SER A 105 29.93 -9.32 -2.79
CA SER A 105 30.91 -9.79 -3.77
C SER A 105 31.51 -11.08 -3.26
N ILE A 106 31.21 -12.20 -3.92
CA ILE A 106 31.85 -13.48 -3.65
C ILE A 106 33.30 -13.35 -4.10
N ALA A 107 34.16 -12.91 -3.21
CA ALA A 107 35.59 -13.07 -3.36
C ALA A 107 35.87 -14.58 -3.31
N GLN A 108 36.26 -15.14 -4.46
CA GLN A 108 36.86 -16.46 -4.54
C GLN A 108 38.15 -16.47 -3.73
N THR A 109 38.21 -17.26 -2.67
CA THR A 109 39.47 -17.79 -2.14
C THR A 109 39.30 -19.27 -1.90
N THR A 110 39.62 -20.05 -2.94
CA THR A 110 40.06 -21.43 -2.81
C THR A 110 41.38 -21.41 -2.03
N GLN A 111 41.42 -21.95 -0.81
CA GLN A 111 42.67 -22.50 -0.25
C GLN A 111 42.40 -23.48 0.91
N ASN A 112 42.51 -24.76 0.55
CA ASN A 112 43.07 -25.90 1.28
C ASN A 112 42.82 -26.04 2.79
N THR A 113 42.03 -27.07 3.09
CA THR A 113 42.27 -28.04 4.18
C THR A 113 43.77 -28.24 4.42
N ASN A 114 44.29 -27.79 5.56
CA ASN A 114 45.42 -28.42 6.26
C ASN A 114 45.53 -27.89 7.70
N GLN A 115 45.39 -28.85 8.62
CA GLN A 115 45.98 -28.92 9.96
C GLN A 115 46.48 -27.62 10.62
N SER A 116 45.82 -27.25 11.72
CA SER A 116 46.52 -26.83 12.93
C SER A 116 45.69 -27.26 14.13
N SER A 117 46.01 -28.43 14.66
CA SER A 117 45.56 -28.90 15.97
C SER A 117 46.04 -27.90 17.02
N SER A 118 45.11 -27.18 17.65
CA SER A 118 45.42 -26.48 18.90
C SER A 118 45.50 -27.52 20.03
N ALA A 119 46.64 -27.55 20.73
CA ALA A 119 46.95 -28.48 21.82
C ALA A 119 46.08 -28.29 23.10
N ASN A 120 44.99 -27.52 23.01
CA ASN A 120 44.11 -27.21 24.14
C ASN A 120 42.71 -27.85 24.05
N ASN A 121 42.47 -28.77 23.10
CA ASN A 121 41.16 -29.42 22.97
C ASN A 121 41.07 -30.83 23.62
N GLU A 122 42.06 -31.22 24.43
CA GLU A 122 42.14 -32.56 25.04
C GLU A 122 41.35 -32.69 26.36
N LEU A 123 40.55 -31.69 26.74
CA LEU A 123 39.66 -31.76 27.91
C LEU A 123 38.27 -32.31 27.62
N SER A 124 37.83 -32.32 26.35
CA SER A 124 36.50 -32.82 25.98
C SER A 124 36.43 -34.33 25.75
N ASN A 125 37.57 -35.03 25.72
CA ASN A 125 37.63 -36.48 25.45
C ASN A 125 37.74 -37.35 26.72
N ARG A 126 37.38 -36.81 27.89
CA ARG A 126 37.26 -37.59 29.13
C ARG A 126 35.85 -38.19 29.22
N GLU A 127 35.58 -39.21 28.43
CA GLU A 127 34.44 -40.10 28.72
C GLU A 127 34.76 -40.95 29.96
N ASN A 128 33.89 -40.84 30.97
CA ASN A 128 33.93 -41.67 32.16
C ASN A 128 33.51 -43.11 31.78
N LYS A 129 34.44 -44.07 31.74
CA LYS A 129 34.09 -45.48 31.57
C LYS A 129 33.68 -46.10 32.91
N ILE A 130 32.48 -46.67 32.93
CA ILE A 130 31.92 -47.47 34.04
C ILE A 130 32.84 -48.67 34.31
N ARG A 131 33.22 -48.91 35.58
CA ARG A 131 33.86 -50.17 35.99
C ARG A 131 32.78 -51.23 36.19
N VAL A 132 33.06 -52.43 35.66
CA VAL A 132 32.25 -53.65 35.72
C VAL A 132 31.87 -54.01 37.16
#